data_AF-A0A8H9VST3-F1
#
_entry.id   AF-A0A8H9VST3-F1
#
_cell.length_a   1.000
_cell.length_b   1.000
_cell.length_c   1.000
_cell.angle_alpha   90.00
_cell.angle_beta   90.00
_cell.angle_gamma   90.00
#
_symmetry.space_group_name_H-M   'P 1'
#
loop_
_entity.id
_entity.type
_entity.pdbx_description
1 polymer ?
#
loop_
_entity_poly.entity_id
_entity_poly.type
_entity_poly.pdbx_seq_one_letter_code
_entity_poly.pdbx_strand_id
1 'polypeptide(L)'
;ELIPQEHHAEVLFTPTPVDLYEKIHYRLKNINIKPVLTESQDNIKEAWFAAVERKKNCAFKKIDESNSPLVSVCITHFERHHLLQQALASIKSQTYQNIEVILVDDGSTTEESDRYLNLIENDFNSRGWKIVRSSNNYLGAARNLAARHASGEYLMFMDDDNVAKPFEVETFVTAALNSGADVLTTPSDLIFGEEFPSPFRKMTHCWLPLGPDLNIASFSNCFGDANALIRKEVFEKVGGFTEDYGLGHEGWEFFAKISLQGYKLQVVPEPLFWYRVANSGMLLSGNKTKNNYRSFRPFMDENVKYNYAMGLIPSYLEKIHELESEVSRLRSINGGHSVSNELQLLNNKIDGLISQQRDGWAHDRFNALYEAIHVQGARRGTSLVRRVARKVKSMLK
;
A
#
# COMPACT_ATOMS: atom_id res chain seq x y z
N GLU A 1 19.27 -24.32 -5.78
CA GLU A 1 20.00 -23.05 -5.97
C GLU A 1 20.05 -22.76 -7.47
N LEU A 2 19.85 -21.51 -7.92
CA LEU A 2 19.66 -21.20 -9.35
C LEU A 2 20.97 -20.91 -10.11
N ILE A 3 22.10 -20.78 -9.40
CA ILE A 3 23.41 -20.45 -9.97
C ILE A 3 24.38 -21.58 -9.56
N PRO A 4 25.11 -22.18 -10.51
CA PRO A 4 26.15 -23.17 -10.22
C PRO A 4 27.25 -22.60 -9.32
N GLN A 5 27.80 -23.44 -8.45
CA GLN A 5 28.74 -23.03 -7.39
C GLN A 5 29.98 -22.35 -7.97
N GLU A 6 30.46 -22.82 -9.11
CA GLU A 6 31.59 -22.25 -9.86
C GLU A 6 31.35 -20.80 -10.31
N HIS A 7 30.09 -20.36 -10.43
CA HIS A 7 29.71 -18.99 -10.80
C HIS A 7 29.33 -18.12 -9.60
N HIS A 8 29.35 -18.65 -8.38
CA HIS A 8 28.95 -17.89 -7.18
C HIS A 8 29.81 -16.65 -6.97
N ALA A 9 31.14 -16.76 -7.12
CA ALA A 9 32.04 -15.61 -6.97
C ALA A 9 31.76 -14.50 -7.99
N GLU A 10 31.27 -14.86 -9.18
CA GLU A 10 31.04 -13.96 -10.31
C GLU A 10 29.65 -13.32 -10.30
N VAL A 11 28.68 -13.97 -9.64
CA VAL A 11 27.25 -13.60 -9.70
C VAL A 11 26.69 -13.19 -8.34
N LEU A 12 27.09 -13.85 -7.26
CA LEU A 12 26.62 -13.52 -5.92
C LEU A 12 27.38 -12.31 -5.36
N PHE A 13 26.68 -11.56 -4.52
CA PHE A 13 27.17 -10.39 -3.82
C PHE A 13 26.47 -10.32 -2.46
N THR A 14 27.13 -9.77 -1.45
CA THR A 14 26.45 -9.38 -0.21
C THR A 14 25.41 -8.33 -0.57
N PRO A 15 24.16 -8.39 -0.10
CA PRO A 15 23.09 -7.48 -0.55
C PRO A 15 23.25 -6.05 0.01
N THR A 16 24.36 -5.40 -0.32
CA THR A 16 24.66 -4.00 -0.03
C THR A 16 24.69 -3.21 -1.35
N PRO A 17 24.40 -1.90 -1.33
CA PRO A 17 24.47 -1.08 -2.53
C PRO A 17 25.87 -1.07 -3.18
N VAL A 18 26.93 -1.12 -2.37
CA VAL A 18 28.33 -1.10 -2.84
C VAL A 18 28.66 -2.40 -3.57
N ASP A 19 28.40 -3.54 -2.94
CA ASP A 19 28.68 -4.84 -3.53
C ASP A 19 27.83 -5.10 -4.78
N LEU A 20 26.57 -4.62 -4.80
CA LEU A 20 25.72 -4.67 -5.99
C LEU A 20 26.32 -3.86 -7.14
N TYR A 21 26.76 -2.63 -6.88
CA TYR A 21 27.39 -1.78 -7.88
C TYR A 21 28.65 -2.43 -8.45
N GLU A 22 29.54 -2.93 -7.59
CA GLU A 22 30.77 -3.61 -7.99
C GLU A 22 30.46 -4.85 -8.83
N LYS A 23 29.44 -5.63 -8.44
CA LYS A 23 29.03 -6.83 -9.18
C LYS A 23 28.44 -6.49 -10.54
N ILE A 24 27.57 -5.48 -10.65
CA ILE A 24 27.04 -5.01 -11.93
C ILE A 24 28.18 -4.55 -12.84
N HIS A 25 29.11 -3.74 -12.32
CA HIS A 25 30.23 -3.22 -13.08
C HIS A 25 31.19 -4.32 -13.54
N TYR A 26 31.44 -5.33 -12.69
CA TYR A 26 32.16 -6.54 -13.07
C TYR A 26 31.45 -7.32 -14.19
N ARG A 27 30.12 -7.51 -14.09
CA ARG A 27 29.31 -8.23 -15.09
C ARG A 27 29.26 -7.54 -16.44
N LEU A 28 29.17 -6.20 -16.46
CA LEU A 28 29.20 -5.41 -17.70
C LEU A 28 30.53 -5.58 -18.45
N LYS A 29 31.63 -5.85 -17.74
CA LYS A 29 32.95 -6.14 -18.32
C LYS A 29 33.15 -7.61 -18.68
N ASN A 30 32.35 -8.52 -18.11
CA ASN A 30 32.49 -9.97 -18.21
C ASN A 30 31.16 -10.62 -18.68
N ILE A 31 30.66 -10.19 -19.83
CA ILE A 31 29.35 -10.58 -20.39
C ILE A 31 29.20 -12.08 -20.75
N ASN A 32 30.32 -12.80 -20.91
CA ASN A 32 30.31 -14.17 -21.44
C ASN A 32 29.84 -15.24 -20.43
N ILE A 33 29.69 -14.89 -19.16
CA ILE A 33 29.21 -15.83 -18.13
C ILE A 33 27.68 -15.94 -18.26
N LYS A 34 27.20 -17.05 -18.82
CA LYS A 34 25.76 -17.30 -18.94
C LYS A 34 25.24 -17.93 -17.65
N PRO A 35 24.28 -17.31 -16.94
CA PRO A 35 23.59 -17.99 -15.85
C PRO A 35 22.82 -19.17 -16.45
N VAL A 36 23.21 -20.38 -16.08
CA VAL A 36 22.48 -21.62 -16.41
C VAL A 36 21.88 -22.13 -15.12
N LEU A 37 20.71 -22.75 -15.19
CA LEU A 37 20.13 -23.41 -14.02
C LEU A 37 21.04 -24.57 -13.60
N THR A 38 21.28 -24.67 -12.29
CA THR A 38 22.09 -25.74 -11.69
C THR A 38 21.48 -27.13 -11.89
N GLU A 39 20.18 -27.19 -12.15
CA GLU A 39 19.41 -28.42 -12.40
C GLU A 39 18.37 -28.18 -13.52
N SER A 40 17.78 -29.25 -14.05
CA SER A 40 16.63 -29.13 -14.95
C SER A 40 15.46 -28.47 -14.23
N GLN A 41 14.61 -27.74 -14.98
CA GLN A 41 13.39 -27.14 -14.40
C GLN A 41 12.49 -28.17 -13.73
N ASP A 42 12.43 -29.39 -14.28
CA ASP A 42 11.64 -30.49 -13.71
C ASP A 42 12.20 -30.93 -12.35
N ASN A 43 13.52 -31.07 -12.21
CA ASN A 43 14.14 -31.44 -10.93
C ASN A 43 13.97 -30.34 -9.87
N ILE A 44 14.11 -29.07 -10.26
CA ILE A 44 13.86 -27.93 -9.37
C ILE A 44 12.40 -27.95 -8.89
N LYS A 45 11.47 -28.22 -9.80
CA LYS A 45 10.03 -28.32 -9.50
C LYS A 45 9.73 -29.49 -8.56
N GLU A 46 10.27 -30.67 -8.82
CA GLU A 46 10.16 -31.86 -7.96
C GLU A 46 10.73 -31.59 -6.56
N ALA A 47 11.93 -31.03 -6.47
CA ALA A 47 12.57 -30.69 -5.21
C ALA A 47 11.75 -29.66 -4.42
N TRP A 48 11.19 -28.66 -5.10
CA TRP A 48 10.29 -27.68 -4.50
C TRP A 48 9.01 -28.33 -3.97
N PHE A 49 8.34 -29.18 -4.75
CA PHE A 49 7.16 -29.92 -4.27
C PHE A 49 7.49 -30.78 -3.05
N ALA A 50 8.58 -31.54 -3.09
CA ALA A 50 9.01 -32.37 -1.97
C ALA A 50 9.32 -31.55 -0.70
N ALA A 51 9.82 -30.32 -0.85
CA ALA A 51 10.07 -29.40 0.27
C ALA A 51 8.77 -28.80 0.84
N VAL A 52 7.83 -28.43 -0.03
CA VAL A 52 6.49 -27.95 0.35
C VAL A 52 5.71 -29.05 1.07
N GLU A 53 5.75 -30.28 0.56
CA GLU A 53 5.08 -31.43 1.15
C GLU A 53 5.69 -31.87 2.48
N ARG A 54 7.03 -31.82 2.63
CA ARG A 54 7.71 -32.09 3.91
C ARG A 54 7.31 -31.16 5.04
N LYS A 55 6.87 -29.93 4.73
CA LYS A 55 6.40 -28.96 5.75
C LYS A 55 4.97 -29.21 6.25
N LYS A 56 4.25 -30.23 5.74
CA LYS A 56 2.85 -30.55 6.12
C LYS A 56 2.66 -31.20 7.52
N ASN A 57 3.53 -30.91 8.49
CA ASN A 57 3.33 -31.36 9.88
C ASN A 57 2.80 -30.26 10.82
N CYS A 58 2.24 -29.18 10.28
CA CYS A 58 1.39 -28.30 11.09
C CYS A 58 -0.03 -28.86 11.09
N ALA A 59 -0.49 -29.32 12.25
CA ALA A 59 -1.88 -29.72 12.43
C ALA A 59 -2.77 -28.49 12.12
N PHE A 60 -3.51 -28.55 11.02
CA PHE A 60 -4.44 -27.50 10.64
C PHE A 60 -5.50 -27.34 11.72
N LYS A 61 -5.55 -26.17 12.34
CA LYS A 61 -6.56 -25.81 13.33
C LYS A 61 -7.82 -25.40 12.60
N LYS A 62 -8.84 -26.24 12.66
CA LYS A 62 -10.20 -25.84 12.30
C LYS A 62 -10.73 -24.88 13.36
N ILE A 63 -11.62 -23.98 12.96
CA ILE A 63 -12.36 -23.15 13.90
C ILE A 63 -13.22 -24.07 14.77
N ASP A 64 -13.03 -23.98 16.07
CA ASP A 64 -13.92 -24.57 17.06
C ASP A 64 -15.01 -23.55 17.38
N GLU A 65 -16.24 -23.82 16.97
CA GLU A 65 -17.38 -22.91 17.17
C GLU A 65 -17.54 -22.51 18.65
N SER A 66 -17.20 -23.41 19.59
CA SER A 66 -17.34 -23.18 21.03
C SER A 66 -16.26 -22.28 21.64
N ASN A 67 -15.12 -22.11 20.95
CA ASN A 67 -13.96 -21.36 21.44
C ASN A 67 -13.34 -20.48 20.35
N SER A 68 -14.19 -19.95 19.47
CA SER A 68 -13.78 -19.12 18.35
C SER A 68 -13.49 -17.67 18.82
N PRO A 69 -12.43 -17.00 18.34
CA PRO A 69 -12.05 -15.68 18.84
C PRO A 69 -12.99 -14.57 18.33
N LEU A 70 -13.52 -13.73 19.22
CA LEU A 70 -14.40 -12.62 18.82
C LEU A 70 -13.69 -11.68 17.82
N VAL A 71 -14.34 -11.40 16.70
CA VAL A 71 -13.90 -10.40 15.70
C VAL A 71 -14.77 -9.15 15.82
N SER A 72 -14.16 -8.00 16.03
CA SER A 72 -14.85 -6.71 15.96
C SER A 72 -14.71 -6.12 14.55
N VAL A 73 -15.79 -6.12 13.79
CA VAL A 73 -15.85 -5.48 12.47
C VAL A 73 -16.06 -3.99 12.67
N CYS A 74 -15.04 -3.20 12.33
CA CYS A 74 -14.97 -1.76 12.51
C CYS A 74 -15.33 -1.07 11.20
N ILE A 75 -16.55 -0.54 11.11
CA ILE A 75 -17.06 0.13 9.91
C ILE A 75 -17.12 1.63 10.16
N THR A 76 -16.59 2.42 9.22
CA THR A 76 -16.69 3.89 9.26
C THR A 76 -17.62 4.38 8.17
N HIS A 77 -18.50 5.33 8.51
CA HIS A 77 -19.57 5.81 7.66
C HIS A 77 -19.58 7.33 7.58
N PHE A 78 -19.80 7.85 6.37
CA PHE A 78 -20.09 9.27 6.15
C PHE A 78 -20.96 9.44 4.90
N GLU A 79 -22.23 9.76 5.08
CA GLU A 79 -23.17 10.18 4.03
C GLU A 79 -23.41 9.19 2.86
N ARG A 80 -23.16 7.90 3.06
CA ARG A 80 -23.38 6.83 2.04
C ARG A 80 -24.32 5.73 2.50
N HIS A 81 -25.47 6.09 3.08
CA HIS A 81 -26.36 5.11 3.73
C HIS A 81 -26.81 3.99 2.78
N HIS A 82 -26.96 4.29 1.47
CA HIS A 82 -27.29 3.33 0.43
C HIS A 82 -26.21 2.26 0.19
N LEU A 83 -24.93 2.58 0.40
CA LEU A 83 -23.82 1.62 0.33
C LEU A 83 -23.61 0.92 1.66
N LEU A 84 -23.72 1.65 2.77
CA LEU A 84 -23.65 1.09 4.11
C LEU A 84 -24.65 -0.06 4.29
N GLN A 85 -25.85 0.05 3.72
CA GLN A 85 -26.83 -1.03 3.72
C GLN A 85 -26.29 -2.32 3.10
N GLN A 86 -25.51 -2.23 2.03
CA GLN A 86 -24.89 -3.36 1.35
C GLN A 86 -23.76 -3.96 2.19
N ALA A 87 -22.90 -3.10 2.75
CA ALA A 87 -21.82 -3.51 3.64
C ALA A 87 -22.37 -4.27 4.86
N LEU A 88 -23.38 -3.73 5.53
CA LEU A 88 -24.00 -4.38 6.70
C LEU A 88 -24.73 -5.67 6.34
N ALA A 89 -25.41 -5.74 5.19
CA ALA A 89 -26.02 -6.98 4.72
C ALA A 89 -24.97 -8.08 4.51
N SER A 90 -23.81 -7.72 3.98
CA SER A 90 -22.72 -8.68 3.73
C SER A 90 -22.07 -9.22 5.01
N ILE A 91 -21.95 -8.38 6.05
CA ILE A 91 -21.49 -8.81 7.38
C ILE A 91 -22.52 -9.71 8.07
N LYS A 92 -23.81 -9.40 7.94
CA LYS A 92 -24.89 -10.26 8.47
C LYS A 92 -24.94 -11.64 7.81
N SER A 93 -24.36 -11.79 6.61
CA SER A 93 -24.31 -13.05 5.85
C SER A 93 -23.00 -13.84 6.03
N GLN A 94 -22.11 -13.43 6.93
CA GLN A 94 -20.87 -14.17 7.18
C GLN A 94 -21.15 -15.58 7.68
N THR A 95 -20.33 -16.55 7.27
CA THR A 95 -20.35 -17.92 7.80
C THR A 95 -19.86 -17.98 9.25
N TYR A 96 -18.90 -17.12 9.59
CA TYR A 96 -18.41 -16.95 10.96
C TYR A 96 -19.36 -16.11 11.81
N GLN A 97 -19.82 -16.63 12.96
CA GLN A 97 -20.87 -16.00 13.76
C GLN A 97 -20.39 -15.18 14.96
N ASN A 98 -19.17 -15.40 15.47
CA ASN A 98 -18.68 -14.72 16.67
C ASN A 98 -18.15 -13.31 16.35
N ILE A 99 -19.06 -12.44 15.93
CA ILE A 99 -18.77 -11.09 15.42
C ILE A 99 -19.56 -10.04 16.22
N GLU A 100 -18.89 -8.93 16.56
CA GLU A 100 -19.56 -7.67 16.87
C GLU A 100 -19.28 -6.64 15.78
N VAL A 101 -20.23 -5.75 15.49
CA VAL A 101 -20.01 -4.62 14.58
C VAL A 101 -19.95 -3.33 15.38
N ILE A 102 -18.91 -2.54 15.12
CA ILE A 102 -18.76 -1.17 15.60
C ILE A 102 -18.86 -0.24 14.40
N LEU A 103 -20.03 0.37 14.23
CA LEU A 103 -20.29 1.35 13.19
C LEU A 103 -20.01 2.76 13.73
N VAL A 104 -19.02 3.44 13.18
CA VAL A 104 -18.75 4.85 13.49
C VAL A 104 -19.34 5.72 12.40
N ASP A 105 -20.30 6.57 12.76
CA ASP A 105 -20.73 7.69 11.94
C ASP A 105 -19.80 8.89 12.16
N ASP A 106 -19.03 9.24 11.13
CA ASP A 106 -18.00 10.28 11.14
C ASP A 106 -18.61 11.65 10.77
N GLY A 107 -19.69 12.00 11.44
CA GLY A 107 -20.32 13.31 11.36
C GLY A 107 -21.27 13.50 10.18
N SER A 108 -22.10 12.50 9.86
CA SER A 108 -23.19 12.70 8.90
C SER A 108 -24.20 13.76 9.39
N THR A 109 -24.74 14.50 8.44
CA THR A 109 -25.61 15.67 8.61
C THR A 109 -26.88 15.61 7.74
N THR A 110 -26.93 14.76 6.71
CA THR A 110 -28.14 14.60 5.90
C THR A 110 -29.24 13.89 6.68
N GLU A 111 -30.49 14.23 6.36
CA GLU A 111 -31.67 13.60 6.99
C GLU A 111 -31.76 12.11 6.63
N GLU A 112 -31.36 11.74 5.41
CA GLU A 112 -31.39 10.37 4.94
C GLU A 112 -30.42 9.46 5.72
N SER A 113 -29.21 9.94 6.00
CA SER A 113 -28.24 9.20 6.80
C SER A 113 -28.71 9.07 8.25
N ASP A 114 -29.23 10.14 8.87
CA ASP A 114 -29.76 10.07 10.23
C ASP A 114 -30.96 9.12 10.33
N ARG A 115 -31.90 9.19 9.37
CA ARG A 115 -33.05 8.30 9.28
C ARG A 115 -32.61 6.83 9.16
N TYR A 116 -31.60 6.55 8.34
CA TYR A 116 -31.09 5.19 8.17
C TYR A 116 -30.42 4.66 9.45
N LEU A 117 -29.59 5.47 10.12
CA LEU A 117 -28.96 5.09 11.38
C LEU A 117 -30.00 4.80 12.48
N ASN A 118 -31.05 5.64 12.57
CA ASN A 118 -32.16 5.42 13.51
C ASN A 118 -32.96 4.15 13.19
N LEU A 119 -33.10 3.80 11.90
CA LEU A 119 -33.79 2.59 11.46
C LEU A 119 -33.08 1.30 11.90
N ILE A 120 -31.73 1.29 11.87
CA ILE A 120 -30.94 0.08 12.17
C ILE A 120 -30.57 -0.05 13.65
N GLU A 121 -30.76 0.98 14.47
CA GLU A 121 -30.33 1.02 15.88
C GLU A 121 -30.86 -0.15 16.72
N ASN A 122 -32.16 -0.48 16.58
CA ASN A 122 -32.76 -1.58 17.32
C ASN A 122 -32.18 -2.95 16.94
N ASP A 123 -31.95 -3.20 15.64
CA ASP A 123 -31.31 -4.44 15.16
C ASP A 123 -29.87 -4.54 15.65
N PHE A 124 -29.11 -3.44 15.63
CA PHE A 124 -27.75 -3.38 16.18
C PHE A 124 -27.73 -3.74 17.66
N ASN A 125 -28.55 -3.07 18.46
CA ASN A 125 -28.61 -3.30 19.91
C ASN A 125 -28.99 -4.75 20.24
N SER A 126 -29.93 -5.35 19.49
CA SER A 126 -30.34 -6.76 19.68
C SER A 126 -29.21 -7.77 19.42
N ARG A 127 -28.20 -7.39 18.64
CA ARG A 127 -27.02 -8.21 18.31
C ARG A 127 -25.82 -7.91 19.20
N GLY A 128 -25.93 -6.93 20.11
CA GLY A 128 -24.80 -6.40 20.86
C GLY A 128 -23.83 -5.55 20.02
N TRP A 129 -24.26 -5.14 18.82
CA TRP A 129 -23.48 -4.24 17.95
C TRP A 129 -23.67 -2.79 18.39
N LYS A 130 -22.75 -1.91 18.00
CA LYS A 130 -22.72 -0.51 18.46
C LYS A 130 -22.72 0.45 17.28
N ILE A 131 -23.49 1.52 17.42
CA ILE A 131 -23.41 2.71 16.57
C ILE A 131 -22.80 3.83 17.42
N VAL A 132 -21.71 4.41 16.94
CA VAL A 132 -20.96 5.47 17.62
C VAL A 132 -20.98 6.69 16.72
N ARG A 133 -21.55 7.80 17.21
CA ARG A 133 -21.57 9.07 16.47
C ARG A 133 -20.39 9.94 16.91
N SER A 134 -19.78 10.62 15.96
CA SER A 134 -18.67 11.55 16.22
C SER A 134 -18.79 12.79 15.32
N SER A 135 -18.05 13.85 15.66
CA SER A 135 -17.79 14.92 14.69
C SER A 135 -16.89 14.38 13.59
N ASN A 136 -17.01 14.89 12.36
CA ASN A 136 -16.15 14.47 11.26
C ASN A 136 -14.67 14.74 11.60
N ASN A 137 -13.93 13.66 11.85
CA ASN A 137 -12.49 13.67 12.15
C ASN A 137 -11.69 12.90 11.08
N TYR A 138 -12.35 12.51 9.99
CA TYR A 138 -11.78 11.77 8.88
C TYR A 138 -11.43 10.31 9.23
N LEU A 139 -11.14 9.55 8.17
CA LEU A 139 -11.12 8.09 8.18
C LEU A 139 -10.21 7.46 9.25
N GLY A 140 -9.00 7.99 9.45
CA GLY A 140 -8.07 7.46 10.46
C GLY A 140 -8.59 7.57 11.89
N ALA A 141 -9.15 8.72 12.26
CA ALA A 141 -9.73 8.97 13.57
C ALA A 141 -11.01 8.13 13.79
N ALA A 142 -11.85 8.02 12.77
CA ALA A 142 -13.06 7.21 12.81
C ALA A 142 -12.74 5.72 13.02
N ARG A 143 -11.73 5.19 12.32
CA ARG A 143 -11.26 3.80 12.52
C ARG A 143 -10.68 3.58 13.92
N ASN A 144 -9.88 4.52 14.41
CA ASN A 144 -9.36 4.44 15.79
C ASN A 144 -10.51 4.49 16.82
N LEU A 145 -11.54 5.30 16.58
CA LEU A 145 -12.72 5.33 17.44
C LEU A 145 -13.44 3.98 17.46
N ALA A 146 -13.64 3.36 16.30
CA ALA A 146 -14.22 2.03 16.21
C ALA A 146 -13.40 1.01 17.02
N ALA A 147 -12.08 1.01 16.85
CA ALA A 147 -11.16 0.12 17.57
C ALA A 147 -11.19 0.32 19.09
N ARG A 148 -11.39 1.55 19.59
CA ARG A 148 -11.54 1.82 21.03
C ARG A 148 -12.82 1.23 21.63
N HIS A 149 -13.88 1.11 20.84
CA HIS A 149 -15.17 0.54 21.26
C HIS A 149 -15.28 -0.97 21.01
N ALA A 150 -14.33 -1.56 20.29
CA ALA A 150 -14.22 -2.97 19.99
C ALA A 150 -13.80 -3.79 21.22
N SER A 151 -14.33 -5.00 21.34
CA SER A 151 -14.10 -5.95 22.45
C SER A 151 -13.41 -7.24 21.98
N GLY A 152 -13.29 -7.45 20.67
CA GLY A 152 -12.74 -8.64 20.04
C GLY A 152 -11.23 -8.78 20.16
N GLU A 153 -10.75 -10.01 20.02
CA GLU A 153 -9.32 -10.33 19.94
C GLU A 153 -8.72 -9.80 18.62
N TYR A 154 -9.54 -9.82 17.57
CA TYR A 154 -9.19 -9.29 16.25
C TYR A 154 -10.10 -8.13 15.88
N LEU A 155 -9.51 -7.16 15.19
CA LEU A 155 -10.21 -6.05 14.53
C LEU A 155 -10.23 -6.34 13.02
N MET A 156 -11.38 -6.24 12.38
CA MET A 156 -11.49 -6.22 10.93
C MET A 156 -12.02 -4.85 10.52
N PHE A 157 -11.18 -4.00 9.92
CA PHE A 157 -11.67 -2.73 9.40
C PHE A 157 -12.40 -2.95 8.10
N MET A 158 -13.43 -2.18 7.79
CA MET A 158 -14.13 -2.27 6.51
C MET A 158 -14.77 -0.93 6.18
N ASP A 159 -14.59 -0.45 4.95
CA ASP A 159 -15.24 0.79 4.50
C ASP A 159 -16.73 0.56 4.19
N ASP A 160 -17.54 1.60 4.32
CA ASP A 160 -19.00 1.53 4.13
C ASP A 160 -19.45 1.28 2.68
N ASP A 161 -18.52 1.27 1.73
CA ASP A 161 -18.74 0.97 0.32
C ASP A 161 -18.15 -0.36 -0.16
N ASN A 162 -17.38 -1.04 0.70
CA ASN A 162 -16.96 -2.42 0.49
C ASN A 162 -18.12 -3.39 0.74
N VAL A 163 -18.04 -4.58 0.15
CA VAL A 163 -18.98 -5.67 0.40
C VAL A 163 -18.18 -6.93 0.72
N ALA A 164 -18.43 -7.52 1.89
CA ALA A 164 -17.76 -8.73 2.35
C ALA A 164 -18.26 -9.96 1.58
N LYS A 165 -17.38 -10.88 1.17
CA LYS A 165 -17.84 -12.20 0.69
C LYS A 165 -18.25 -13.06 1.89
N PRO A 166 -19.15 -14.04 1.72
CA PRO A 166 -19.69 -14.81 2.86
C PRO A 166 -18.65 -15.48 3.76
N PHE A 167 -17.47 -15.78 3.23
CA PHE A 167 -16.39 -16.50 3.93
C PHE A 167 -15.23 -15.59 4.37
N GLU A 168 -15.33 -14.26 4.24
CA GLU A 168 -14.24 -13.34 4.56
C GLU A 168 -13.71 -13.51 5.99
N VAL A 169 -14.60 -13.39 6.98
CA VAL A 169 -14.21 -13.44 8.39
C VAL A 169 -13.72 -14.84 8.77
N GLU A 170 -14.39 -15.89 8.28
CA GLU A 170 -14.00 -17.28 8.54
C GLU A 170 -12.61 -17.60 7.99
N THR A 171 -12.32 -17.18 6.75
CA THR A 171 -11.02 -17.39 6.12
C THR A 171 -9.93 -16.59 6.84
N PHE A 172 -10.18 -15.34 7.21
CA PHE A 172 -9.22 -14.54 7.97
C PHE A 172 -8.91 -15.15 9.34
N VAL A 173 -9.93 -15.54 10.12
CA VAL A 173 -9.73 -16.19 11.44
C VAL A 173 -8.97 -17.51 11.28
N THR A 174 -9.36 -18.34 10.31
CA THR A 174 -8.67 -19.60 10.02
C THR A 174 -7.21 -19.36 9.68
N ALA A 175 -6.91 -18.38 8.82
CA ALA A 175 -5.55 -18.02 8.45
C ALA A 175 -4.76 -17.50 9.67
N ALA A 176 -5.36 -16.69 10.55
CA ALA A 176 -4.69 -16.16 11.73
C ALA A 176 -4.29 -17.29 12.70
N LEU A 177 -5.21 -18.21 12.99
CA LEU A 177 -4.98 -19.34 13.91
C LEU A 177 -3.90 -20.31 13.41
N ASN A 178 -3.73 -20.43 12.10
CA ASN A 178 -2.81 -21.38 11.47
C ASN A 178 -1.45 -20.76 11.09
N SER A 179 -1.39 -19.45 10.89
CA SER A 179 -0.16 -18.76 10.50
C SER A 179 0.55 -18.08 11.67
N GLY A 180 -0.17 -17.73 12.73
CA GLY A 180 0.34 -16.81 13.76
C GLY A 180 0.63 -15.41 13.20
N ALA A 181 -0.05 -15.00 12.13
CA ALA A 181 0.03 -13.64 11.64
C ALA A 181 -0.57 -12.64 12.64
N ASP A 182 0.00 -11.44 12.65
CA ASP A 182 -0.49 -10.29 13.40
C ASP A 182 -1.47 -9.46 12.58
N VAL A 183 -1.24 -9.43 11.25
CA VAL A 183 -2.06 -8.74 10.27
C VAL A 183 -2.25 -9.64 9.06
N LEU A 184 -3.49 -9.73 8.57
CA LEU A 184 -3.84 -10.41 7.34
C LEU A 184 -4.53 -9.44 6.39
N THR A 185 -3.90 -9.21 5.25
CA THR A 185 -4.52 -8.53 4.11
C THR A 185 -4.89 -9.55 3.04
N THR A 186 -5.61 -9.11 2.02
CA THR A 186 -6.17 -10.01 1.03
C THR A 186 -6.42 -9.29 -0.29
N PRO A 187 -6.39 -9.98 -1.45
CA PRO A 187 -6.87 -9.41 -2.69
C PRO A 187 -8.33 -8.94 -2.59
N SER A 188 -8.71 -8.02 -3.47
CA SER A 188 -10.09 -7.55 -3.55
C SER A 188 -10.57 -7.56 -5.00
N ASP A 189 -11.76 -8.09 -5.23
CA ASP A 189 -12.39 -7.97 -6.54
C ASP A 189 -12.94 -6.56 -6.73
N LEU A 190 -12.62 -5.92 -7.85
CA LEU A 190 -13.05 -4.53 -8.07
C LEU A 190 -14.46 -4.49 -8.67
N ILE A 191 -15.31 -3.67 -8.06
CA ILE A 191 -16.66 -3.39 -8.56
C ILE A 191 -16.82 -1.90 -8.83
N PHE A 192 -17.69 -1.59 -9.79
CA PHE A 192 -17.97 -0.24 -10.27
C PHE A 192 -19.48 0.01 -10.19
N GLY A 193 -19.84 1.26 -9.92
CA GLY A 193 -21.24 1.68 -9.70
C GLY A 193 -21.71 1.38 -8.28
N GLU A 194 -23.01 1.55 -8.04
CA GLU A 194 -23.64 1.44 -6.71
C GLU A 194 -24.42 0.13 -6.52
N GLU A 195 -24.48 -0.73 -7.53
CA GLU A 195 -25.19 -2.00 -7.45
C GLU A 195 -24.51 -2.99 -6.48
N PHE A 196 -25.32 -3.84 -5.85
CA PHE A 196 -24.83 -4.95 -5.04
C PHE A 196 -24.12 -5.99 -5.93
N PRO A 197 -22.93 -6.49 -5.56
CA PRO A 197 -22.22 -7.46 -6.37
C PRO A 197 -22.97 -8.79 -6.47
N SER A 198 -23.27 -9.23 -7.69
CA SER A 198 -23.81 -10.56 -7.93
C SER A 198 -22.74 -11.64 -7.72
N PRO A 199 -23.05 -12.76 -7.05
CA PRO A 199 -22.13 -13.90 -6.92
C PRO A 199 -21.81 -14.57 -8.27
N PHE A 200 -22.63 -14.32 -9.31
CA PHE A 200 -22.41 -14.82 -10.67
C PHE A 200 -21.67 -13.82 -11.57
N ARG A 201 -21.29 -12.65 -11.04
CA ARG A 201 -20.60 -11.64 -11.82
C ARG A 201 -19.25 -12.19 -12.29
N LYS A 202 -18.97 -12.08 -13.58
CA LYS A 202 -17.64 -12.40 -14.12
C LYS A 202 -16.66 -11.32 -13.67
N MET A 203 -15.66 -11.72 -12.89
CA MET A 203 -14.63 -10.81 -12.41
C MET A 203 -13.66 -10.45 -13.53
N THR A 204 -13.41 -9.16 -13.70
CA THR A 204 -12.54 -8.61 -14.74
C THR A 204 -11.36 -7.82 -14.19
N HIS A 205 -11.44 -7.38 -12.93
CA HIS A 205 -10.43 -6.56 -12.28
C HIS A 205 -10.28 -6.99 -10.81
N CYS A 206 -9.04 -7.02 -10.34
CA CYS A 206 -8.69 -7.39 -8.96
C CYS A 206 -7.51 -6.54 -8.52
N TRP A 207 -7.52 -6.09 -7.27
CA TRP A 207 -6.34 -5.54 -6.62
C TRP A 207 -5.63 -6.65 -5.86
N LEU A 208 -4.43 -6.99 -6.31
CA LEU A 208 -3.57 -8.00 -5.73
C LEU A 208 -2.48 -7.35 -4.86
N PRO A 209 -2.54 -7.47 -3.52
CA PRO A 209 -1.42 -7.08 -2.67
C PRO A 209 -0.25 -8.04 -2.85
N LEU A 210 0.97 -7.50 -2.76
CA LEU A 210 2.22 -8.27 -2.86
C LEU A 210 2.76 -8.67 -1.47
N GLY A 211 2.14 -8.19 -0.40
CA GLY A 211 2.55 -8.44 0.98
C GLY A 211 3.50 -7.37 1.52
N PRO A 212 4.23 -7.66 2.62
CA PRO A 212 4.98 -6.65 3.36
C PRO A 212 6.36 -6.34 2.76
N ASP A 213 6.46 -6.18 1.44
CA ASP A 213 7.71 -5.79 0.80
C ASP A 213 7.98 -4.30 1.04
N LEU A 214 8.86 -4.00 1.99
CA LEU A 214 9.22 -2.63 2.36
C LEU A 214 9.86 -1.83 1.22
N ASN A 215 10.48 -2.48 0.22
CA ASN A 215 11.02 -1.78 -0.95
C ASN A 215 9.88 -1.25 -1.80
N ILE A 216 8.90 -2.10 -2.10
CA ILE A 216 7.74 -1.71 -2.91
C ILE A 216 6.88 -0.72 -2.13
N ALA A 217 6.67 -0.98 -0.83
CA ALA A 217 5.88 -0.15 0.07
C ALA A 217 6.36 1.30 0.18
N SER A 218 7.60 1.61 -0.19
CA SER A 218 8.11 2.98 -0.20
C SER A 218 7.65 3.80 -1.42
N PHE A 219 7.18 3.13 -2.48
CA PHE A 219 6.76 3.76 -3.74
C PHE A 219 5.29 3.51 -4.11
N SER A 220 4.76 2.35 -3.73
CA SER A 220 3.40 1.92 -4.06
C SER A 220 2.78 1.13 -2.92
N ASN A 221 1.47 1.23 -2.76
CA ASN A 221 0.76 0.41 -1.78
C ASN A 221 0.73 -1.06 -2.23
N CYS A 222 1.66 -1.85 -1.68
CA CYS A 222 1.73 -3.29 -1.90
C CYS A 222 1.00 -4.11 -0.82
N PHE A 223 0.49 -3.47 0.23
CA PHE A 223 -0.14 -4.14 1.36
C PHE A 223 -1.60 -4.51 1.07
N GLY A 224 -2.29 -3.68 0.28
CA GLY A 224 -3.71 -3.83 -0.05
C GLY A 224 -4.58 -2.75 0.58
N ASP A 225 -5.88 -3.01 0.64
CA ASP A 225 -6.85 -2.15 1.29
C ASP A 225 -6.74 -2.23 2.83
N ALA A 226 -7.31 -1.24 3.52
CA ALA A 226 -7.43 -1.30 4.97
C ALA A 226 -8.40 -2.39 5.46
N ASN A 227 -9.25 -2.95 4.57
CA ASN A 227 -10.05 -4.13 4.86
C ASN A 227 -9.18 -5.37 5.09
N ALA A 228 -8.78 -5.53 6.36
CA ALA A 228 -7.78 -6.47 6.83
C ALA A 228 -8.11 -6.90 8.26
N LEU A 229 -7.75 -8.15 8.60
CA LEU A 229 -7.84 -8.65 9.98
C LEU A 229 -6.54 -8.31 10.72
N ILE A 230 -6.65 -7.66 11.87
CA ILE A 230 -5.52 -7.21 12.69
C ILE A 230 -5.71 -7.70 14.12
N ARG A 231 -4.68 -8.28 14.72
CA ARG A 231 -4.68 -8.60 16.16
C ARG A 231 -4.79 -7.31 16.96
N LYS A 232 -5.81 -7.19 17.81
CA LYS A 232 -6.11 -5.94 18.54
C LYS A 232 -4.92 -5.45 19.37
N GLU A 233 -4.24 -6.35 20.07
CA GLU A 233 -3.04 -6.02 20.86
C GLU A 233 -1.93 -5.39 20.00
N VAL A 234 -1.76 -5.86 18.76
CA VAL A 234 -0.76 -5.30 17.83
C VAL A 234 -1.19 -3.93 17.33
N PHE A 235 -2.49 -3.76 17.01
CA PHE A 235 -3.03 -2.45 16.64
C PHE A 235 -2.78 -1.40 17.73
N GLU A 236 -3.05 -1.75 19.00
CA GLU A 236 -2.81 -0.89 20.16
C GLU A 236 -1.32 -0.59 20.37
N LYS A 237 -0.45 -1.60 20.25
CA LYS A 237 1.01 -1.43 20.39
C LYS A 237 1.62 -0.52 19.32
N VAL A 238 1.14 -0.60 18.08
CA VAL A 238 1.59 0.26 16.98
C VAL A 238 1.03 1.68 17.09
N GLY A 239 -0.01 1.88 17.89
CA GLY A 239 -0.65 3.18 18.11
C GLY A 239 -1.75 3.52 17.09
N GLY A 240 -2.31 2.52 16.41
CA GLY A 240 -3.41 2.67 15.47
C GLY A 240 -3.08 3.50 14.22
N PHE A 241 -4.13 3.99 13.55
CA PHE A 241 -4.00 4.86 12.39
C PHE A 241 -3.61 6.27 12.83
N THR A 242 -2.90 7.00 11.97
CA THR A 242 -2.72 8.43 12.19
C THR A 242 -4.02 9.17 11.90
N GLU A 243 -4.24 10.31 12.57
CA GLU A 243 -5.52 11.03 12.54
C GLU A 243 -5.43 12.32 11.71
N ASP A 244 -4.57 12.34 10.68
CA ASP A 244 -4.36 13.51 9.83
C ASP A 244 -5.64 13.82 9.01
N TYR A 245 -6.32 14.92 9.36
CA TYR A 245 -7.59 15.32 8.74
C TYR A 245 -7.44 15.64 7.24
N GLY A 246 -8.37 15.14 6.42
CA GLY A 246 -8.44 15.41 4.99
C GLY A 246 -7.39 14.67 4.14
N LEU A 247 -6.64 13.73 4.73
CA LEU A 247 -5.64 12.92 4.04
C LEU A 247 -6.05 11.45 4.02
N GLY A 248 -5.87 10.80 2.87
CA GLY A 248 -5.95 9.35 2.75
C GLY A 248 -4.62 8.67 3.08
N HIS A 249 -4.47 7.40 2.70
CA HIS A 249 -3.27 6.57 2.89
C HIS A 249 -2.93 6.22 4.34
N GLU A 250 -3.86 6.40 5.29
CA GLU A 250 -3.74 5.93 6.67
C GLU A 250 -3.48 4.43 6.75
N GLY A 251 -4.16 3.63 5.92
CA GLY A 251 -3.95 2.17 5.86
C GLY A 251 -2.55 1.79 5.40
N TRP A 252 -2.07 2.43 4.31
CA TRP A 252 -0.71 2.20 3.80
C TRP A 252 0.35 2.58 4.85
N GLU A 253 0.22 3.74 5.47
CA GLU A 253 1.12 4.16 6.56
C GLU A 253 1.13 3.14 7.72
N PHE A 254 -0.05 2.69 8.14
CA PHE A 254 -0.19 1.74 9.24
C PHE A 254 0.51 0.41 8.92
N PHE A 255 0.28 -0.17 7.73
CA PHE A 255 0.92 -1.43 7.35
C PHE A 255 2.44 -1.30 7.17
N ALA A 256 2.92 -0.13 6.72
CA ALA A 256 4.35 0.16 6.71
C ALA A 256 4.91 0.17 8.14
N LYS A 257 4.26 0.82 9.11
CA LYS A 257 4.68 0.80 10.52
C LYS A 257 4.71 -0.61 11.10
N ILE A 258 3.65 -1.39 10.89
CA ILE A 258 3.56 -2.80 11.29
C ILE A 258 4.78 -3.59 10.78
N SER A 259 5.07 -3.45 9.48
CA SER A 259 6.15 -4.19 8.82
C SER A 259 7.54 -3.73 9.30
N LEU A 260 7.73 -2.41 9.50
CA LEU A 260 9.00 -1.84 9.99
C LEU A 260 9.28 -2.22 11.45
N GLN A 261 8.23 -2.41 12.27
CA GLN A 261 8.36 -2.87 13.66
C GLN A 261 8.50 -4.40 13.78
N GLY A 262 8.53 -5.13 12.67
CA GLY A 262 8.78 -6.58 12.63
C GLY A 262 7.58 -7.46 12.92
N TYR A 263 6.36 -6.89 12.95
CA TYR A 263 5.13 -7.67 13.07
C TYR A 263 4.84 -8.47 11.80
N LYS A 264 4.17 -9.61 11.96
CA LYS A 264 3.94 -10.57 10.88
C LYS A 264 2.69 -10.22 10.09
N LEU A 265 2.87 -9.44 9.03
CA LEU A 265 1.85 -9.21 8.00
C LEU A 265 1.90 -10.32 6.94
N GLN A 266 0.76 -10.91 6.62
CA GLN A 266 0.63 -11.90 5.55
C GLN A 266 -0.57 -11.62 4.64
N VAL A 267 -0.55 -12.21 3.46
CA VAL A 267 -1.63 -12.11 2.48
C VAL A 267 -2.38 -13.43 2.42
N VAL A 268 -3.68 -13.40 2.65
CA VAL A 268 -4.56 -14.51 2.30
C VAL A 268 -4.71 -14.52 0.78
N PRO A 269 -4.36 -15.61 0.07
CA PRO A 269 -4.31 -15.64 -1.40
C PRO A 269 -5.71 -15.83 -2.04
N GLU A 270 -6.75 -15.22 -1.47
CA GLU A 270 -8.13 -15.30 -1.95
C GLU A 270 -8.77 -13.91 -1.98
N PRO A 271 -9.50 -13.52 -3.02
CA PRO A 271 -10.22 -12.26 -2.98
C PRO A 271 -11.40 -12.38 -2.01
N LEU A 272 -11.32 -11.78 -0.81
CA LEU A 272 -12.32 -11.99 0.25
C LEU A 272 -13.44 -10.94 0.26
N PHE A 273 -13.29 -9.84 -0.45
CA PHE A 273 -14.32 -8.81 -0.51
C PHE A 273 -14.34 -8.15 -1.88
N TRP A 274 -15.43 -7.42 -2.13
CA TRP A 274 -15.59 -6.55 -3.27
C TRP A 274 -15.23 -5.13 -2.86
N TYR A 275 -14.21 -4.56 -3.52
CA TYR A 275 -13.78 -3.19 -3.34
C TYR A 275 -14.47 -2.29 -4.36
N ARG A 276 -15.15 -1.24 -3.89
CA ARG A 276 -15.88 -0.34 -4.78
C ARG A 276 -15.00 0.82 -5.23
N VAL A 277 -14.81 0.91 -6.54
CA VAL A 277 -14.10 2.04 -7.14
C VAL A 277 -15.10 3.16 -7.40
N ALA A 278 -15.16 4.13 -6.49
CA ALA A 278 -16.03 5.30 -6.61
C ALA A 278 -15.45 6.36 -7.55
N ASN A 279 -16.32 7.05 -8.31
CA ASN A 279 -15.93 8.15 -9.22
C ASN A 279 -15.49 9.44 -8.48
N SER A 280 -15.74 9.53 -7.18
CA SER A 280 -15.43 10.69 -6.32
C SER A 280 -14.65 10.33 -5.05
N GLY A 281 -14.12 9.11 -4.96
CA GLY A 281 -13.43 8.60 -3.77
C GLY A 281 -12.17 9.39 -3.40
N MET A 282 -11.68 9.18 -2.17
CA MET A 282 -10.52 9.92 -1.63
C MET A 282 -9.24 9.76 -2.47
N LEU A 283 -9.11 8.65 -3.20
CA LEU A 283 -8.01 8.43 -4.14
C LEU A 283 -8.03 9.41 -5.33
N LEU A 284 -9.21 9.91 -5.71
CA LEU A 284 -9.42 10.83 -6.83
C LEU A 284 -9.49 12.31 -6.39
N SER A 285 -10.10 12.57 -5.24
CA SER A 285 -10.36 13.93 -4.73
C SER A 285 -9.36 14.43 -3.68
N GLY A 286 -8.53 13.55 -3.13
CA GLY A 286 -7.57 13.87 -2.06
C GLY A 286 -6.30 14.59 -2.54
N ASN A 287 -5.56 15.17 -1.59
CA ASN A 287 -4.27 15.80 -1.87
C ASN A 287 -3.18 14.72 -2.08
N LYS A 288 -2.94 14.35 -3.35
CA LYS A 288 -1.98 13.31 -3.73
C LYS A 288 -0.59 13.49 -3.13
N THR A 289 -0.07 14.73 -3.08
CA THR A 289 1.27 15.00 -2.53
C THR A 289 1.30 14.72 -1.03
N LYS A 290 0.31 15.20 -0.27
CA LYS A 290 0.23 14.95 1.17
C LYS A 290 -0.05 13.48 1.49
N ASN A 291 -0.87 12.81 0.70
CA ASN A 291 -1.11 11.37 0.83
C ASN A 291 0.17 10.55 0.62
N ASN A 292 0.97 10.89 -0.39
CA ASN A 292 2.27 10.25 -0.64
C ASN A 292 3.27 10.53 0.49
N TYR A 293 3.29 11.76 1.02
CA TYR A 293 4.12 12.08 2.18
C TYR A 293 3.73 11.23 3.40
N ARG A 294 2.43 11.08 3.66
CA ARG A 294 1.91 10.26 4.76
C ARG A 294 2.34 8.80 4.64
N SER A 295 2.22 8.18 3.47
CA SER A 295 2.66 6.80 3.28
C SER A 295 4.18 6.63 3.36
N PHE A 296 4.95 7.68 3.03
CA PHE A 296 6.40 7.67 3.17
C PHE A 296 6.89 7.95 4.59
N ARG A 297 6.10 8.63 5.43
CA ARG A 297 6.46 9.04 6.80
C ARG A 297 7.11 7.95 7.66
N PRO A 298 6.66 6.68 7.67
CA PRO A 298 7.29 5.62 8.46
C PRO A 298 8.74 5.34 8.07
N PHE A 299 9.13 5.64 6.83
CA PHE A 299 10.47 5.45 6.29
C PHE A 299 11.39 6.67 6.48
N MET A 300 10.96 7.67 7.26
CA MET A 300 11.79 8.82 7.65
C MET A 300 12.30 8.73 9.08
N ASP A 301 11.94 7.68 9.83
CA ASP A 301 12.44 7.48 11.18
C ASP A 301 13.93 7.10 11.14
N GLU A 302 14.78 7.93 11.75
CA GLU A 302 16.24 7.74 11.79
C GLU A 302 16.65 6.49 12.59
N ASN A 303 15.77 5.98 13.45
CA ASN A 303 16.03 4.76 14.22
C ASN A 303 15.80 3.48 13.41
N VAL A 304 15.14 3.59 12.26
CA VAL A 304 14.90 2.46 11.36
C VAL A 304 16.15 2.24 10.51
N LYS A 305 16.87 1.13 10.80
CA LYS A 305 18.02 0.73 9.99
C LYS A 305 17.55 0.08 8.69
N TYR A 306 17.71 0.78 7.57
CA TYR A 306 17.42 0.24 6.25
C TYR A 306 18.54 -0.71 5.79
N ASN A 307 18.23 -2.00 5.62
CA ASN A 307 19.14 -2.97 4.98
C ASN A 307 18.99 -2.99 3.45
N TYR A 308 18.10 -2.18 2.88
CA TYR A 308 17.71 -2.27 1.48
C TYR A 308 17.94 -0.95 0.73
N ALA A 309 17.73 -0.95 -0.60
CA ALA A 309 18.01 0.14 -1.55
C ALA A 309 17.36 1.52 -1.24
N MET A 310 16.66 1.62 -0.11
CA MET A 310 16.10 2.80 0.53
C MET A 310 17.09 3.94 0.77
N GLY A 311 18.40 3.70 0.79
CA GLY A 311 19.41 4.78 0.88
C GLY A 311 19.34 5.81 -0.26
N LEU A 312 18.65 5.51 -1.37
CA LEU A 312 18.47 6.43 -2.48
C LEU A 312 17.34 7.44 -2.25
N ILE A 313 16.28 7.09 -1.52
CA ILE A 313 15.03 7.90 -1.44
C ILE A 313 15.16 9.14 -0.55
N PRO A 314 15.75 9.08 0.67
CA PRO A 314 16.04 10.27 1.47
C PRO A 314 16.87 11.27 0.67
N SER A 315 17.87 10.79 -0.08
CA SER A 315 18.70 11.67 -0.93
C SER A 315 17.89 12.39 -2.00
N TYR A 316 16.86 11.77 -2.57
CA TYR A 316 16.01 12.39 -3.59
C TYR A 316 14.99 13.37 -3.01
N LEU A 317 14.37 13.05 -1.88
CA LEU A 317 13.40 13.93 -1.22
C LEU A 317 14.08 15.16 -0.60
N GLU A 318 15.24 14.97 0.01
CA GLU A 318 16.09 16.07 0.49
C GLU A 318 16.51 16.97 -0.67
N LYS A 319 16.86 16.37 -1.84
CA LYS A 319 17.13 17.13 -3.08
C LYS A 319 15.91 17.91 -3.58
N ILE A 320 14.72 17.30 -3.57
CA ILE A 320 13.49 17.95 -4.01
C ILE A 320 13.18 19.13 -3.09
N HIS A 321 13.32 18.95 -1.78
CA HIS A 321 13.09 20.01 -0.80
C HIS A 321 14.10 21.16 -0.91
N GLU A 322 15.40 20.86 -1.09
CA GLU A 322 16.43 21.86 -1.38
C GLU A 322 16.08 22.68 -2.64
N LEU A 323 15.63 21.99 -3.71
CA LEU A 323 15.26 22.63 -4.96
C LEU A 323 14.01 23.50 -4.83
N GLU A 324 12.99 23.06 -4.07
CA GLU A 324 11.78 23.84 -3.80
C GLU A 324 12.07 25.09 -2.96
N SER A 325 12.96 24.97 -1.98
CA SER A 325 13.41 26.10 -1.16
C SER A 325 14.16 27.13 -2.01
N GLU A 326 15.04 26.67 -2.90
CA GLU A 326 15.77 27.55 -3.82
C GLU A 326 14.84 28.22 -4.85
N VAL A 327 13.81 27.52 -5.36
CA VAL A 327 12.76 28.12 -6.20
C VAL A 327 12.02 29.23 -5.46
N SER A 328 11.67 28.99 -4.20
CA SER A 328 10.96 29.96 -3.36
C SER A 328 11.81 31.19 -3.08
N ARG A 329 13.11 30.99 -2.84
CA ARG A 329 14.10 32.07 -2.72
C ARG A 329 14.27 32.87 -4.01
N LEU A 330 14.30 32.20 -5.16
CA LEU A 330 14.43 32.88 -6.46
C LEU A 330 13.16 33.69 -6.82
N ARG A 331 11.98 33.23 -6.40
CA ARG A 331 10.71 33.97 -6.54
C ARG A 331 10.69 35.25 -5.69
N SER A 332 11.30 35.25 -4.51
CA SER A 332 11.33 36.43 -3.64
C SER A 332 12.35 37.49 -4.09
N ILE A 333 13.40 37.09 -4.80
CA ILE A 333 14.48 38.00 -5.24
C ILE A 333 14.14 38.72 -6.56
N ASN A 334 13.47 38.04 -7.49
CA ASN A 334 13.26 38.57 -8.84
C ASN A 334 11.79 38.88 -9.09
N GLY A 335 11.43 40.16 -8.91
CA GLY A 335 10.18 40.73 -9.43
C GLY A 335 9.99 40.30 -10.87
N GLY A 336 8.90 39.56 -11.11
CA GLY A 336 8.75 38.66 -12.24
C GLY A 336 9.09 39.31 -13.58
N HIS A 337 9.85 38.60 -14.40
CA HIS A 337 9.73 38.49 -15.88
C HIS A 337 11.00 37.84 -16.48
N SER A 338 12.18 37.94 -15.84
CA SER A 338 13.44 37.35 -16.37
C SER A 338 13.68 35.87 -15.97
N VAL A 339 12.95 35.32 -15.00
CA VAL A 339 13.21 33.97 -14.44
C VAL A 339 12.27 32.90 -14.99
N SER A 340 11.30 33.28 -15.84
CA SER A 340 10.21 32.39 -16.28
C SER A 340 10.71 31.11 -16.97
N ASN A 341 11.68 31.21 -17.88
CA ASN A 341 12.17 30.06 -18.64
C ASN A 341 13.05 29.11 -17.80
N GLU A 342 13.82 29.66 -16.86
CA GLU A 342 14.67 28.85 -15.97
C GLU A 342 13.83 28.16 -14.87
N LEU A 343 12.82 28.85 -14.33
CA LEU A 343 11.82 28.27 -13.44
C LEU A 343 11.02 27.17 -14.15
N GLN A 344 10.68 27.36 -15.41
CA GLN A 344 9.96 26.35 -16.19
C GLN A 344 10.83 25.12 -16.47
N LEU A 345 12.12 25.31 -16.75
CA LEU A 345 13.06 24.20 -16.91
C LEU A 345 13.27 23.43 -15.59
N LEU A 346 13.28 24.13 -14.46
CA LEU A 346 13.42 23.52 -13.15
C LEU A 346 12.14 22.79 -12.71
N ASN A 347 10.96 23.40 -12.93
CA ASN A 347 9.67 22.74 -12.75
C ASN A 347 9.58 21.48 -13.61
N ASN A 348 9.96 21.54 -14.89
CA ASN A 348 9.96 20.36 -15.77
C ASN A 348 10.91 19.25 -15.29
N LYS A 349 12.00 19.60 -14.59
CA LYS A 349 12.91 18.62 -13.97
C LYS A 349 12.33 18.04 -12.68
N ILE A 350 11.70 18.85 -11.85
CA ILE A 350 10.97 18.41 -10.65
C ILE A 350 9.82 17.48 -11.08
N ASP A 351 9.03 17.87 -12.06
CA ASP A 351 8.00 17.03 -12.68
C ASP A 351 8.59 15.77 -13.32
N GLY A 352 9.77 15.86 -13.92
CA GLY A 352 10.52 14.72 -14.43
C GLY A 352 10.86 13.71 -13.33
N LEU A 353 11.44 14.18 -12.22
CA LEU A 353 11.82 13.36 -11.06
C LEU A 353 10.58 12.79 -10.33
N ILE A 354 9.53 13.60 -10.17
CA ILE A 354 8.24 13.17 -9.62
C ILE A 354 7.58 12.13 -10.55
N SER A 355 7.68 12.29 -11.88
CA SER A 355 7.17 11.28 -12.83
C SER A 355 7.99 9.99 -12.83
N GLN A 356 9.31 10.08 -12.56
CA GLN A 356 10.18 8.91 -12.40
C GLN A 356 9.88 8.12 -11.11
N GLN A 357 9.26 8.76 -10.12
CA GLN A 357 8.72 8.11 -8.93
C GLN A 357 7.28 7.60 -9.11
N ARG A 358 6.46 8.24 -9.95
CA ARG A 358 5.03 7.90 -10.14
C ARG A 358 4.79 6.66 -10.99
N ASP A 359 5.59 6.43 -12.02
CA ASP A 359 5.39 5.31 -12.94
C ASP A 359 6.50 4.29 -12.70
N GLY A 360 6.18 3.21 -11.97
CA GLY A 360 7.10 2.11 -11.65
C GLY A 360 7.94 1.72 -12.86
N TRP A 361 9.26 1.66 -12.66
CA TRP A 361 10.24 1.52 -13.74
C TRP A 361 10.08 0.21 -14.53
N ALA A 362 10.02 0.29 -15.87
CA ALA A 362 11.16 -0.05 -16.74
C ALA A 362 10.81 -0.33 -18.22
N HIS A 363 9.54 -0.55 -18.62
CA HIS A 363 9.28 -1.08 -19.97
C HIS A 363 9.03 -0.02 -21.06
N ASP A 364 8.26 1.03 -20.79
CA ASP A 364 7.71 1.85 -21.89
C ASP A 364 8.58 3.06 -22.30
N ARG A 365 9.55 3.49 -21.48
CA ARG A 365 10.35 4.70 -21.80
C ARG A 365 11.63 4.45 -22.59
N PHE A 366 12.14 3.21 -22.71
CA PHE A 366 13.28 2.96 -23.61
C PHE A 366 12.88 3.15 -25.08
N ASN A 367 11.65 2.79 -25.46
CA ASN A 367 11.12 3.02 -26.81
C ASN A 367 10.80 4.50 -27.07
N ALA A 368 10.18 5.20 -26.11
CA ALA A 368 9.87 6.62 -26.26
C ALA A 368 11.13 7.51 -26.31
N LEU A 369 12.18 7.16 -25.55
CA LEU A 369 13.46 7.89 -25.59
C LEU A 369 14.28 7.55 -26.85
N TYR A 370 14.21 6.31 -27.35
CA TYR A 370 14.79 5.91 -28.63
C TYR A 370 14.19 6.70 -29.80
N GLU A 371 12.86 6.88 -29.80
CA GLU A 371 12.15 7.71 -30.79
C GLU A 371 12.46 9.20 -30.65
N ALA A 372 12.54 9.74 -29.42
CA ALA A 372 12.80 11.16 -29.19
C ALA A 372 14.24 11.60 -29.53
N ILE A 373 15.23 10.72 -29.34
CA ILE A 373 16.65 11.02 -29.65
C ILE A 373 16.91 11.04 -31.16
N HIS A 374 16.15 10.29 -31.96
CA HIS A 374 16.30 10.29 -33.43
C HIS A 374 15.64 11.47 -34.15
N VAL A 375 14.79 12.24 -33.45
CA VAL A 375 14.04 13.36 -34.07
C VAL A 375 14.71 14.73 -33.83
N GLN A 376 15.53 14.91 -32.79
CA GLN A 376 16.09 16.23 -32.44
C GLN A 376 17.59 16.42 -32.70
N GLY A 377 18.05 15.95 -33.86
CA GLY A 377 19.30 16.42 -34.44
C GLY A 377 19.19 17.83 -35.03
N ALA A 378 18.98 18.89 -34.23
CA ALA A 378 19.22 20.27 -34.71
C ALA A 378 19.24 21.35 -33.60
N ARG A 379 20.44 21.93 -33.42
CA ARG A 379 20.75 23.36 -33.15
C ARG A 379 20.87 23.90 -31.71
N ARG A 380 22.15 24.10 -31.35
CA ARG A 380 22.85 25.30 -30.79
C ARG A 380 22.21 26.08 -29.61
N GLY A 381 22.81 25.94 -28.42
CA GLY A 381 22.65 26.84 -27.24
C GLY A 381 23.97 27.45 -26.73
N THR A 382 23.89 28.65 -26.15
CA THR A 382 24.95 29.64 -25.86
C THR A 382 25.89 29.32 -24.66
N SER A 383 26.94 30.11 -24.48
CA SER A 383 28.13 29.82 -23.65
C SER A 383 27.91 29.75 -22.12
N LEU A 384 26.80 30.27 -21.60
CA LEU A 384 26.43 30.16 -20.17
C LEU A 384 25.85 28.77 -19.83
N VAL A 385 25.04 28.20 -20.74
CA VAL A 385 24.48 26.84 -20.64
C VAL A 385 25.59 25.80 -20.56
N ARG A 386 26.67 25.97 -21.35
CA ARG A 386 27.85 25.09 -21.28
C ARG A 386 28.66 25.23 -19.99
N ARG A 387 28.54 26.34 -19.26
CA ARG A 387 29.25 26.59 -18.00
C ARG A 387 28.49 25.98 -16.82
N VAL A 388 27.17 26.12 -16.83
CA VAL A 388 26.26 25.48 -15.85
C VAL A 388 26.22 23.96 -16.06
N ALA A 389 26.11 23.48 -17.30
CA ALA A 389 26.15 22.04 -17.59
C ALA A 389 27.48 21.38 -17.16
N ARG A 390 28.61 22.10 -17.23
CA ARG A 390 29.90 21.60 -16.72
C ARG A 390 29.95 21.54 -15.20
N LYS A 391 29.37 22.51 -14.50
CA LYS A 391 29.30 22.54 -13.03
C LYS A 391 28.34 21.48 -12.48
N VAL A 392 27.21 21.27 -13.15
CA VAL A 392 26.25 20.20 -12.85
C VAL A 392 26.86 18.82 -13.14
N LYS A 393 27.62 18.66 -14.25
CA LYS A 393 28.32 17.41 -14.56
C LYS A 393 29.46 17.08 -13.59
N SER A 394 30.04 18.08 -12.91
CA SER A 394 31.03 17.83 -11.85
C SER A 394 30.41 17.55 -10.47
N MET A 395 29.12 17.84 -10.29
CA MET A 395 28.37 17.54 -9.06
C MET A 395 27.60 16.21 -9.14
N LEU A 396 27.41 15.68 -10.36
CA LEU A 396 26.78 14.38 -10.64
C LEU A 396 27.80 13.24 -10.82
N LYS A 397 29.10 13.55 -10.80
CA LYS A 397 30.20 12.59 -10.59
C LYS A 397 30.49 12.58 -9.11
#